data_AF-A0A2W0AHX0-F1
#
_entry.id   AF-A0A2W0AHX0-F1
#
_cell.length_a   1.000
_cell.length_b   1.000
_cell.length_c   1.000
_cell.angle_alpha   90.00
_cell.angle_beta   90.00
_cell.angle_gamma   90.00
#
_symmetry.space_group_name_H-M   'P 1'
#
loop_
_entity.id
_entity.type
_entity.pdbx_description
1 polymer ?
#
loop_
_entity_poly.entity_id
_entity_poly.type
_entity_poly.pdbx_seq_one_letter_code
_entity_poly.pdbx_strand_id
1 'polypeptide(L)' 'MEIPDPIFRRAKSAAAERGIPLREFVTEAVKDKLASEATTGQKPWVKHMGKLKHLHKETERINHLIEEDFEKIDVEMWR' A
#
# COMPACT_ATOMS: atom_id res chain seq x y z
N MET A 1 -29.38 -12.48 5.68
CA MET A 1 -28.09 -12.75 5.01
C MET A 1 -28.00 -14.24 4.81
N GLU A 2 -27.81 -14.68 3.57
CA GLU A 2 -27.52 -16.08 3.28
C GLU A 2 -26.03 -16.22 3.00
N ILE A 3 -25.37 -17.12 3.73
CA ILE A 3 -23.95 -17.44 3.56
C ILE A 3 -23.89 -18.88 3.03
N PRO A 4 -23.14 -19.16 1.95
CA PRO A 4 -22.96 -20.52 1.46
C PRO A 4 -22.45 -21.46 2.56
N ASP A 5 -23.04 -22.65 2.69
CA ASP A 5 -22.70 -23.62 3.75
C ASP A 5 -21.18 -23.90 3.88
N PRO A 6 -20.39 -24.04 2.79
CA PRO A 6 -18.95 -24.24 2.90
C PRO A 6 -18.23 -23.09 3.61
N ILE A 7 -18.67 -21.85 3.36
CA ILE A 7 -18.10 -20.65 3.96
C ILE A 7 -18.56 -20.52 5.42
N PHE A 8 -19.82 -20.82 5.69
CA PHE A 8 -20.37 -20.80 7.05
C PHE A 8 -19.63 -21.77 7.98
N ARG A 9 -19.35 -23.00 7.53
CA ARG A 9 -18.57 -23.98 8.32
C ARG A 9 -17.14 -23.52 8.60
N ARG A 10 -16.47 -22.94 7.60
CA ARG A 10 -15.13 -22.36 7.78
C ARG A 10 -15.14 -21.22 8.78
N ALA A 11 -16.09 -20.30 8.67
CA ALA A 11 -16.23 -19.18 9.60
C ALA A 11 -16.49 -19.67 11.04
N LYS A 12 -17.32 -20.70 11.21
CA LYS A 12 -17.59 -21.31 12.53
C LYS A 12 -16.35 -21.95 13.13
N SER A 13 -15.54 -22.64 12.31
CA SER A 13 -14.29 -23.26 12.75
C SER A 13 -13.28 -22.19 13.18
N ALA A 14 -13.09 -21.14 12.37
CA ALA A 14 -12.20 -20.03 12.69
C ALA A 14 -12.64 -19.24 13.93
N ALA A 15 -13.95 -19.07 14.14
CA ALA A 15 -14.48 -18.44 15.36
C ALA A 15 -14.19 -19.30 16.60
N ALA A 16 -14.34 -20.62 16.49
CA ALA A 16 -14.03 -21.56 17.57
C ALA A 16 -12.53 -21.59 17.92
N GLU A 17 -11.65 -21.57 16.92
CA GLU A 17 -10.19 -21.45 17.13
C GLU A 17 -9.80 -20.20 17.91
N ARG A 18 -10.53 -19.09 17.70
CA ARG A 18 -10.34 -17.82 18.40
C ARG A 18 -11.08 -17.73 19.73
N GLY A 19 -11.90 -18.72 20.06
CA GLY A 19 -12.71 -18.74 21.28
C GLY A 19 -13.84 -17.69 21.32
N ILE A 20 -14.26 -17.17 20.16
CA ILE A 20 -15.30 -16.13 20.07
C ILE A 20 -16.57 -16.65 19.39
N PRO A 21 -17.74 -16.06 19.68
CA PRO A 21 -18.97 -16.37 18.96
C PRO A 21 -18.86 -16.04 17.46
N LEU A 22 -19.49 -16.86 16.60
CA LEU A 22 -19.51 -16.63 15.16
C LEU A 22 -20.03 -15.24 14.78
N ARG A 23 -21.02 -14.71 15.51
CA ARG A 23 -21.56 -13.36 15.27
C ARG A 23 -20.49 -12.28 15.46
N GLU A 24 -19.65 -12.42 16.49
CA GLU A 24 -18.56 -11.50 16.78
C GLU A 24 -17.49 -11.58 15.69
N PHE A 25 -17.07 -12.80 15.34
CA PHE A 25 -16.13 -13.04 14.23
C PHE A 25 -16.59 -12.39 12.91
N VAL A 26 -17.87 -12.55 12.55
CA VAL A 26 -18.43 -11.94 11.34
C VAL A 26 -18.48 -10.41 11.46
N THR A 27 -18.80 -9.89 12.65
CA THR A 27 -18.85 -8.45 12.90
C THR A 27 -17.48 -7.79 12.74
N GLU A 28 -16.43 -8.42 13.29
CA GLU A 28 -15.04 -7.97 13.13
C GLU A 28 -14.62 -8.01 11.66
N ALA A 29 -14.86 -9.14 10.98
CA ALA A 29 -14.50 -9.29 9.56
C ALA A 29 -15.16 -8.22 8.67
N VAL A 30 -16.43 -7.88 8.93
CA VAL A 30 -17.13 -6.82 8.20
C VAL A 30 -16.54 -5.43 8.54
N LYS A 31 -16.27 -5.14 9.81
CA LYS A 31 -15.63 -3.87 10.22
C LYS A 31 -14.26 -3.69 9.55
N ASP A 32 -13.43 -4.72 9.59
CA ASP A 32 -12.10 -4.71 8.98
C ASP A 32 -12.17 -4.53 7.47
N LYS A 33 -13.10 -5.22 6.81
CA LYS A 33 -13.29 -5.10 5.36
C LYS A 33 -13.69 -3.67 4.98
N LEU A 34 -14.64 -3.07 5.69
CA LEU A 34 -15.08 -1.69 5.45
C LEU A 34 -13.96 -0.67 5.75
N ALA A 35 -13.15 -0.88 6.79
CA ALA A 35 -12.00 -0.03 7.10
C ALA A 35 -10.88 -0.14 6.05
N SER A 36 -10.63 -1.35 5.54
CA SER A 36 -9.66 -1.61 4.48
C SER A 36 -10.09 -0.95 3.16
N GLU A 37 -11.38 -1.01 2.83
CA GLU A 37 -11.93 -0.38 1.62
C GLU A 37 -11.81 1.15 1.65
N ALA A 38 -12.08 1.76 2.82
CA ALA A 38 -11.86 3.19 3.04
C ALA A 38 -10.39 3.61 2.81
N THR A 39 -9.44 2.71 3.06
CA THR A 39 -8.00 2.95 2.90
C THR A 39 -7.52 2.67 1.47
N THR A 40 -8.09 1.66 0.79
CA THR A 40 -7.69 1.28 -0.58
C THR A 40 -8.01 2.34 -1.65
N GLY A 41 -8.88 3.31 -1.36
CA GLY A 41 -9.17 4.43 -2.28
C GLY A 41 -8.03 5.44 -2.40
N GLN A 42 -7.08 5.46 -1.45
CA GLN A 42 -5.95 6.40 -1.47
C GLN A 42 -4.63 5.63 -1.59
N LYS A 43 -3.99 5.74 -2.76
CA LYS A 43 -2.62 5.25 -2.93
C LYS A 43 -1.72 5.99 -1.92
N PRO A 44 -1.05 5.30 -0.97
CA PRO A 44 -0.33 5.97 0.13
C PRO A 44 0.73 6.97 -0.33
N TRP A 45 1.32 6.77 -1.50
CA TRP A 45 2.29 7.69 -2.10
C TRP A 45 1.68 9.00 -2.61
N VAL A 46 0.36 9.05 -2.88
CA VAL A 46 -0.34 10.29 -3.27
C VAL A 46 -0.34 11.31 -2.13
N LYS A 47 -0.34 10.85 -0.87
CA LYS A 47 -0.22 11.72 0.32
C LYS A 47 1.07 12.55 0.35
N HIS A 48 2.10 12.10 -0.35
CA HIS A 48 3.42 12.74 -0.38
C HIS A 48 3.73 13.42 -1.71
N MET A 49 2.89 13.22 -2.74
CA MET A 49 3.06 13.80 -4.05
C MET A 49 3.07 15.33 -3.98
N GLY A 50 4.11 15.96 -4.50
CA GLY A 50 4.25 17.42 -4.59
C GLY A 50 4.75 18.12 -3.31
N LYS A 51 4.88 17.44 -2.16
CA LYS A 51 5.37 18.07 -0.91
C LYS A 51 6.79 18.64 -1.01
N LEU A 52 7.60 18.08 -1.90
CA LEU A 52 8.99 18.51 -2.14
C LEU A 52 9.13 19.49 -3.31
N LYS A 53 8.03 20.04 -3.85
CA LYS A 53 8.09 20.98 -4.99
C LYS A 53 8.95 22.21 -4.71
N HIS A 54 9.02 22.66 -3.46
CA HIS A 54 9.87 23.77 -3.04
C HIS A 54 11.38 23.49 -3.18
N LEU A 55 11.79 22.21 -3.22
CA LEU A 55 13.17 21.80 -3.42
C LEU A 55 13.58 21.74 -4.88
N HIS A 56 12.68 22.03 -5.84
CA HIS A 56 12.97 21.91 -7.26
C HIS A 56 14.26 22.65 -7.67
N LYS A 57 14.47 23.88 -7.19
CA LYS A 57 15.70 24.64 -7.48
C LYS A 57 16.97 23.99 -6.91
N GLU A 58 16.87 23.38 -5.73
CA GLU A 58 17.99 22.68 -5.11
C GLU A 58 18.31 21.37 -5.85
N THR A 59 17.27 20.64 -6.27
CA THR A 59 17.41 19.45 -7.11
C THR A 59 18.08 19.77 -8.44
N GLU A 60 17.70 20.86 -9.11
CA GLU A 60 18.36 21.31 -10.34
C GLU A 60 19.83 21.65 -10.11
N ARG A 61 20.17 22.34 -9.00
CA ARG A 61 21.57 22.66 -8.67
C ARG A 61 22.40 21.39 -8.46
N ILE A 62 21.86 20.42 -7.72
CA ILE A 62 22.53 19.14 -7.46
C ILE A 62 22.71 18.36 -8.77
N ASN A 63 21.68 18.29 -9.61
CA ASN A 63 21.78 17.60 -10.89
C ASN A 63 22.82 18.23 -11.81
N HIS A 64 22.89 19.57 -11.87
CA HIS A 64 23.91 20.27 -12.63
C HIS A 64 25.32 19.92 -12.15
N LEU A 65 25.54 19.92 -10.83
CA LEU A 65 26.84 19.54 -10.26
C LEU A 65 27.19 18.07 -10.57
N ILE A 66 26.21 17.17 -10.52
CA ILE A 66 26.42 15.76 -10.92
C ILE A 66 26.79 15.66 -12.40
N GLU A 67 26.11 16.40 -13.28
CA GLU A 67 26.41 16.40 -14.72
C GLU A 67 27.78 17.03 -15.05
N GLU A 68 28.22 18.01 -14.25
CA GLU A 68 29.56 18.61 -14.36
C GLU A 68 30.66 17.66 -13.86
N ASP A 69 30.42 16.97 -12.74
CA ASP A 69 31.42 16.13 -12.08
C ASP A 69 31.50 14.70 -12.65
N PHE A 70 30.43 14.20 -13.27
CA PHE A 70 30.40 12.87 -13.88
C PHE A 70 30.52 12.94 -15.40
N GLU A 71 31.46 12.16 -15.96
CA GLU A 71 31.53 11.95 -17.41
C GLU A 71 30.25 11.26 -17.93
N LYS A 72 29.82 11.64 -19.13
CA LYS A 72 28.73 10.94 -19.82
C LYS A 72 29.14 9.49 -20.02
N ILE A 73 28.33 8.56 -19.49
CA ILE A 73 28.52 7.13 -19.75
C ILE A 73 28.49 6.93 -21.26
N ASP A 74 29.64 6.60 -21.85
CA ASP A 74 29.72 6.19 -23.24
C ASP A 74 29.07 4.80 -23.36
N VAL A 75 27.97 4.74 -24.10
CA VAL A 75 27.18 3.51 -24.29
C VAL A 75 28.00 2.45 -25.04
N GLU A 76 29.05 2.84 -25.77
CA GLU A 76 29.98 1.90 -26.40
C GLU A 76 30.94 1.22 -25.41
N MET A 77 31.17 1.80 -24.22
CA MET A 77 32.09 1.26 -23.21
C MET A 77 31.47 0.13 -22.35
N TRP A 78 30.15 -0.11 -22.50
CA TRP A 78 29.37 -1.09 -21.73
C TRP A 78 28.92 -2.31 -22.57
N ARG A 79 29.64 -2.66 -23.63
CA ARG A 79 29.42 -3.89 -24.42
C ARG A 79 30.43 -4.99 -24.13
#